data_AF-A0A952AUT5-F1
#
_entry.id   AF-A0A952AUT5-F1
#
_cell.length_a   1.000
_cell.length_b   1.000
_cell.length_c   1.000
_cell.angle_alpha   90.00
_cell.angle_beta   90.00
_cell.angle_gamma   90.00
#
_symmetry.space_group_name_H-M   'P 1'
#
loop_
_entity.id
_entity.type
_entity.pdbx_description
1 polymer ?
#
loop_
_entity_poly.entity_id
_entity_poly.type
_entity_poly.pdbx_seq_one_letter_code
_entity_poly.pdbx_strand_id
1 'polypeptide(L)' 'MAIDQAKARQLENTVATLNKRFGDGIIMRLGQATHMNVESIPTGSISLDIALGVGGVPRGRI' A
#
# COMPACT_ATOMS: atom_id res chain seq x y z
N MET A 1 -1.16 31.04 -1.90
CA MET A 1 -0.26 29.99 -1.35
C MET A 1 -0.40 29.75 0.16
N ALA A 2 -1.15 30.54 0.95
CA ALA A 2 -1.33 30.27 2.39
C ALA A 2 -2.31 29.12 2.73
N ILE A 3 -3.31 28.88 1.86
CA ILE A 3 -4.37 27.87 2.08
C ILE A 3 -3.80 26.44 2.04
N ASP A 4 -2.74 26.22 1.26
CA ASP A 4 -2.16 24.89 1.04
C ASP A 4 -1.37 24.40 2.27
N GLN A 5 -0.63 25.31 2.92
CA GLN A 5 0.09 25.00 4.15
C GLN A 5 -0.84 24.73 5.34
N ALA A 6 -1.96 25.45 5.43
CA ALA A 6 -2.97 25.21 6.46
C ALA A 6 -3.61 23.82 6.30
N LYS A 7 -3.94 23.42 5.07
CA LYS A 7 -4.47 22.10 4.74
C LYS A 7 -3.46 20.99 5.03
N ALA A 8 -2.18 21.18 4.68
CA ALA A 8 -1.13 20.21 4.95
C ALA A 8 -0.95 19.96 6.45
N ARG A 9 -0.94 21.02 7.27
CA ARG A 9 -0.84 20.90 8.74
C ARG A 9 -2.04 20.19 9.35
N GLN A 10 -3.25 20.51 8.87
CA GLN A 10 -4.47 19.81 9.31
C GLN A 10 -4.41 18.32 8.97
N LEU A 11 -3.97 17.98 7.76
CA LEU A 11 -3.82 16.59 7.32
C LEU A 11 -2.83 15.81 8.20
N GLU A 12 -1.66 16.37 8.49
CA GLU A 12 -0.64 15.74 9.35
C GLU A 12 -1.17 15.50 10.77
N ASN A 13 -1.88 16.48 11.34
CA ASN A 13 -2.50 16.34 12.67
C ASN A 13 -3.57 15.25 12.71
N THR A 14 -4.38 15.15 11.65
CA THR A 14 -5.39 14.07 11.53
C THR A 14 -4.72 12.71 11.41
N VAL A 15 -3.69 12.57 10.58
CA VAL A 15 -2.91 11.33 10.44
C VAL A 15 -2.28 10.91 11.78
N ALA A 16 -1.68 11.86 12.51
CA ALA A 16 -1.09 11.59 13.82
C ALA A 16 -2.15 11.15 14.86
N THR A 17 -3.33 11.77 14.84
CA THR A 17 -4.45 11.40 15.72
C THR A 17 -4.95 9.99 15.42
N LEU A 18 -5.06 9.65 14.13
CA LEU A 18 -5.47 8.34 13.68
C LEU A 18 -4.43 7.28 14.09
N ASN A 19 -3.14 7.49 13.84
CA ASN A 19 -2.08 6.55 14.24
C ASN A 19 -2.09 6.29 15.76
N LYS A 20 -2.27 7.32 16.59
CA LYS A 20 -2.36 7.16 18.05
C LYS A 20 -3.57 6.31 18.49
N ARG A 21 -4.69 6.36 17.75
CA ARG A 21 -5.92 5.65 18.12
C ARG A 21 -5.96 4.21 17.62
N PHE A 22 -5.42 3.95 16.43
CA PHE A 22 -5.59 2.67 15.74
C PHE A 22 -4.28 1.90 15.51
N GLY A 23 -3.15 2.46 15.94
CA GLY A 23 -1.83 1.86 15.77
C GLY A 23 -1.13 2.30 14.49
N ASP A 24 0.12 1.88 14.35
CA ASP A 24 0.93 2.22 13.19
C ASP A 24 0.45 1.50 11.93
N GLY A 25 0.56 2.17 10.78
CA GLY A 25 0.28 1.57 9.48
C GLY A 25 -1.17 1.65 8.99
N ILE A 26 -2.06 2.33 9.72
CA ILE A 26 -3.47 2.44 9.31
C ILE A 26 -3.72 3.45 8.18
N ILE A 27 -2.81 4.41 8.01
CA ILE A 27 -2.80 5.34 6.90
C ILE A 27 -1.35 5.61 6.50
N MET A 28 -1.07 5.42 5.21
CA MET A 28 0.25 5.61 4.65
C MET A 28 0.13 6.15 3.24
N ARG A 29 1.15 6.89 2.78
CA ARG A 29 1.21 7.31 1.39
C ARG A 29 1.39 6.07 0.52
N LEU A 30 0.67 6.01 -0.60
CA LEU A 30 0.70 4.86 -1.50
C LEU A 30 2.14 4.45 -1.87
N GLY A 31 3.04 5.41 -2.13
CA GLY A 31 4.45 5.14 -2.46
C GLY A 31 5.37 4.77 -1.28
N GLN A 32 4.91 4.89 -0.03
CA GLN A 32 5.67 4.50 1.17
C GLN A 32 5.31 3.08 1.65
N ALA A 33 4.29 2.46 1.06
CA ALA A 33 3.92 1.08 1.33
C ALA A 33 4.92 0.13 0.63
N THR A 34 6.00 -0.22 1.33
CA THR A 34 6.98 -1.23 0.90
C THR A 34 6.36 -2.61 0.61
N HIS A 35 5.15 -2.87 1.10
CA HIS A 35 4.37 -4.09 0.84
C HIS A 35 3.71 -4.16 -0.55
N MET A 36 3.85 -3.13 -1.40
CA MET A 36 3.27 -3.13 -2.75
C MET A 36 4.10 -3.85 -3.81
N ASN A 37 5.27 -4.39 -3.47
CA ASN A 37 5.86 -5.38 -4.36
C ASN A 37 4.98 -6.63 -4.29
N VAL A 38 4.19 -6.87 -5.34
CA VAL A 38 3.21 -7.95 -5.35
C VAL A 38 3.98 -9.26 -5.34
N GLU A 39 4.11 -9.83 -4.15
CA GLU A 39 4.73 -11.13 -4.01
C GLU A 39 3.77 -12.20 -4.56
N SER A 40 4.22 -12.95 -5.56
CA SER A 40 3.47 -14.03 -6.18
C SER A 40 4.01 -15.40 -5.77
N ILE A 41 3.12 -16.39 -5.73
CA ILE A 41 3.43 -17.81 -5.55
C ILE A 41 3.36 -18.47 -6.93
N PRO A 42 4.43 -19.12 -7.42
CA PRO A 42 4.41 -19.81 -8.70
C PRO A 42 3.33 -20.88 -8.73
N THR A 43 2.59 -20.98 -9.84
CA THR A 43 1.56 -22.02 -10.01
C THR A 43 2.15 -23.39 -10.33
N GLY A 44 3.44 -23.45 -10.67
CA GLY A 44 4.12 -24.67 -11.12
C GLY A 44 3.94 -24.95 -12.61
N SER A 45 3.19 -24.11 -13.33
CA SER A 45 3.08 -24.12 -14.78
C SER A 45 3.63 -22.82 -15.36
N ILE A 46 4.72 -22.92 -16.13
CA ILE A 46 5.38 -21.76 -16.75
C ILE A 46 4.41 -20.98 -17.65
N SER A 47 3.56 -21.68 -18.41
CA SER A 47 2.61 -21.01 -19.31
C SER A 47 1.57 -20.19 -18.55
N LEU A 48 1.15 -20.66 -17.38
CA LEU A 48 0.17 -19.97 -16.55
C LEU A 48 0.81 -18.80 -15.79
N ASP A 49 2.02 -18.97 -15.26
CA ASP A 49 2.74 -17.90 -14.56
C ASP A 49 3.06 -16.72 -15.49
N ILE A 50 3.38 -17.00 -16.76
CA ILE A 50 3.56 -15.97 -17.79
C ILE A 50 2.23 -15.30 -18.15
N ALA A 51 1.16 -16.08 -18.33
CA ALA A 51 -0.16 -15.54 -18.67
C ALA A 51 -0.73 -14.62 -17.58
N LEU A 52 -0.42 -14.89 -16.31
CA LEU A 52 -0.81 -14.05 -15.18
C LEU A 52 -0.03 -12.73 -15.11
N GLY A 53 1.08 -12.58 -15.84
CA GLY A 53 1.87 -11.36 -15.95
C GLY A 53 2.66 -10.96 -14.69
N VAL A 54 2.29 -11.48 -13.52
CA VAL A 54 2.97 -11.27 -12.23
C VAL A 54 3.79 -12.49 -11.79
N GLY A 55 3.94 -13.50 -12.65
CA GLY A 55 4.76 -14.69 -12.40
C GLY A 55 4.13 -15.72 -11.45
N GLY A 56 2.81 -15.65 -11.21
CA GLY A 56 2.09 -16.60 -10.36
C GLY A 56 0.85 -15.99 -9.70
N VAL A 57 0.37 -16.63 -8.63
CA VAL A 57 -0.80 -16.18 -7.86
C VAL A 57 -0.37 -15.19 -6.79
N PRO A 58 -0.94 -13.98 -6.73
CA PRO A 58 -0.48 -12.96 -5.80
C PRO A 58 -0.92 -13.26 -4.36
N ARG A 59 0.01 -13.11 -3.40
CA ARG A 59 -0.25 -13.36 -1.98
C ARG A 59 -1.27 -12.36 -1.42
N GLY A 60 -2.10 -12.84 -0.50
CA GLY A 60 -3.07 -12.02 0.25
C GLY A 60 -4.25 -11.49 -0.57
N ARG A 61 -4.49 -12.08 -1.75
CA ARG A 61 -5.60 -11.73 -2.64
C ARG A 61 -6.40 -12.99 -2.94
N ILE A 62 -7.72 -12.84 -3.07
CA ILE A 62 -8.66 -13.86 -3.56
C ILE A 62 -9.05 -13.45 -4.97
#